data_AF-A0A9D2LP11-F1
#
_entry.id   AF-A0A9D2LP11-F1
#
_cell.length_a   1.000
_cell.length_b   1.000
_cell.length_c   1.000
_cell.angle_alpha   90.00
_cell.angle_beta   90.00
_cell.angle_gamma   90.00
#
_symmetry.space_group_name_H-M   'P 1'
#
loop_
_entity.id
_entity.type
_entity.pdbx_description
1 polymer ?
#
loop_
_entity_poly.entity_id
_entity_poly.type
_entity_poly.pdbx_seq_one_letter_code
_entity_poly.pdbx_strand_id
1 'polypeptide(L)'
;MNKDEILAKSRAENKNKDVYEQEVLKQASKSAVVVQMVLATLFFVTQIFVGEGINWGLWALVFSANMTIYWVKYIKLRRKHELMIAIAYTILVSVMSGYYIYNLIVSSTIQ
;
A
#
# COMPACT_ATOMS: atom_id res chain seq x y z
N MET A 1 43.37 11.51 -0.88
CA MET A 1 42.11 11.19 -0.18
C MET A 1 42.15 9.72 0.18
N ASN A 2 42.14 9.40 1.47
CA ASN A 2 42.30 8.02 1.94
C ASN A 2 40.94 7.33 2.07
N LYS A 3 40.87 6.01 1.83
CA LYS A 3 39.59 5.27 1.74
C LYS A 3 38.74 5.40 3.02
N ASP A 4 39.40 5.45 4.17
CA ASP A 4 38.76 5.59 5.48
C ASP A 4 38.15 6.98 5.70
N GLU A 5 38.76 8.01 5.12
CA GLU A 5 38.28 9.40 5.21
C GLU A 5 37.00 9.58 4.39
N ILE A 6 36.91 8.92 3.23
CA ILE A 6 35.70 8.88 2.39
C ILE A 6 34.58 8.13 3.10
N LEU A 7 34.87 6.98 3.71
CA LEU A 7 33.89 6.18 4.43
C LEU A 7 33.38 6.88 5.69
N ALA A 8 34.26 7.55 6.45
CA ALA A 8 33.88 8.35 7.61
C ALA A 8 32.98 9.51 7.22
N LYS A 9 33.32 10.21 6.13
CA LYS A 9 32.53 11.33 5.60
C LYS A 9 31.17 10.86 5.06
N SER A 10 31.13 9.75 4.33
CA SER A 10 29.88 9.11 3.86
C SER A 10 28.98 8.67 5.02
N ARG A 11 29.54 8.03 6.06
CA ARG A 11 28.79 7.62 7.26
C ARG A 11 28.25 8.82 8.04
N ALA A 12 29.04 9.89 8.16
CA ALA A 12 28.63 11.12 8.83
C ALA A 12 27.51 11.85 8.04
N GLU A 13 27.64 11.94 6.72
CA GLU A 13 26.63 12.53 5.83
C GLU A 13 25.32 11.74 5.84
N ASN A 14 25.42 10.41 5.84
CA ASN A 14 24.27 9.52 5.79
C ASN A 14 23.71 9.15 7.18
N LYS A 15 24.24 9.74 8.25
CA LYS A 15 23.87 9.47 9.66
C LYS A 15 23.92 7.98 10.02
N ASN A 16 24.94 7.25 9.56
CA ASN A 16 25.06 5.79 9.69
C ASN A 16 23.90 4.98 9.12
N LYS A 17 23.04 5.57 8.29
CA LYS A 17 22.02 4.80 7.59
C LYS A 17 22.63 4.13 6.38
N ASP A 18 22.43 2.83 6.27
CA ASP A 18 22.80 2.11 5.06
C ASP A 18 21.79 2.45 3.95
N VAL A 19 22.22 3.25 2.98
CA VAL A 19 21.38 3.61 1.83
C VAL A 19 21.08 2.40 0.97
N TYR A 20 22.00 1.43 0.88
CA TYR A 20 21.76 0.20 0.14
C TYR A 20 20.65 -0.62 0.79
N GLU A 21 20.66 -0.74 2.12
CA GLU A 21 19.58 -1.40 2.86
C GLU A 21 18.22 -0.72 2.63
N GLN A 22 18.16 0.62 2.64
CA GLN A 22 16.91 1.35 2.34
C GLN A 22 16.40 1.13 0.92
N GLU A 23 17.29 1.07 -0.06
CA GLU A 23 16.93 0.79 -1.45
C GLU A 23 16.41 -0.64 -1.61
N VAL A 24 17.06 -1.62 -0.97
CA VAL A 24 16.60 -3.01 -0.89
C VAL A 24 15.22 -3.08 -0.25
N LEU A 25 15.00 -2.41 0.88
CA LEU A 25 13.68 -2.35 1.54
C LEU A 25 12.61 -1.70 0.65
N LYS A 26 12.96 -0.65 -0.09
CA LYS A 26 12.04 0.00 -1.03
C LYS A 26 11.67 -0.92 -2.19
N GLN A 27 12.64 -1.67 -2.72
CA GLN A 27 12.40 -2.67 -3.77
C GLN A 27 11.56 -3.83 -3.25
N ALA A 28 11.84 -4.32 -2.04
CA ALA A 28 11.04 -5.35 -1.37
C ALA A 28 9.60 -4.88 -1.17
N SER A 29 9.39 -3.64 -0.70
CA SER A 29 8.07 -3.04 -0.53
C SER A 29 7.29 -2.96 -1.84
N LYS A 30 7.95 -2.53 -2.93
CA LYS A 30 7.34 -2.51 -4.27
C LYS A 30 6.95 -3.92 -4.71
N SER A 31 7.82 -4.90 -4.49
CA SER A 31 7.57 -6.29 -4.85
C SER A 31 6.42 -6.88 -4.05
N ALA A 32 6.33 -6.57 -2.76
CA ALA A 32 5.23 -6.99 -1.89
C ALA A 32 3.86 -6.47 -2.38
N VAL A 33 3.79 -5.21 -2.82
CA VAL A 33 2.56 -4.65 -3.42
C VAL A 33 2.17 -5.38 -4.70
N VAL A 34 3.14 -5.75 -5.55
CA VAL A 34 2.88 -6.54 -6.76
C VAL A 34 2.36 -7.93 -6.40
N VAL A 35 3.00 -8.62 -5.46
CA VAL A 35 2.56 -9.94 -4.99
C VAL A 35 1.14 -9.86 -4.41
N GLN A 36 0.84 -8.83 -3.62
CA GLN A 36 -0.50 -8.59 -3.09
C GLN A 36 -1.55 -8.42 -4.21
N MET A 37 -1.24 -7.64 -5.25
CA MET A 37 -2.15 -7.46 -6.39
C MET A 37 -2.38 -8.76 -7.15
N VAL A 38 -1.34 -9.57 -7.35
CA VAL A 38 -1.45 -10.89 -8.01
C VAL A 38 -2.35 -11.82 -7.19
N LEU A 39 -2.11 -11.94 -5.88
CA LEU A 39 -2.93 -12.78 -5.00
C LEU A 39 -4.38 -12.29 -4.93
N ALA A 40 -4.61 -10.98 -4.82
CA ALA A 40 -5.95 -10.43 -4.82
C ALA A 40 -6.70 -10.71 -6.14
N THR A 41 -5.99 -10.64 -7.27
CA THR A 41 -6.55 -11.00 -8.58
C THR A 41 -6.93 -12.48 -8.63
N LEU A 42 -6.07 -13.36 -8.13
CA LEU A 42 -6.35 -14.81 -8.07
C LEU A 42 -7.57 -15.10 -7.20
N PHE A 43 -7.65 -14.52 -6.00
CA PHE A 43 -8.79 -14.70 -5.11
C PHE A 43 -10.08 -14.16 -5.71
N PHE A 44 -10.01 -13.02 -6.40
CA PHE A 44 -11.16 -12.45 -7.09
C PHE A 44 -11.69 -13.35 -8.20
N VAL A 45 -10.79 -13.88 -9.04
CA VAL A 45 -11.16 -14.84 -10.09
C VAL A 45 -11.83 -16.07 -9.48
N THR A 46 -11.25 -16.62 -8.40
CA THR A 46 -11.84 -17.77 -7.70
C THR A 46 -13.22 -17.46 -7.13
N GLN A 47 -13.43 -16.31 -6.49
CA GLN A 47 -14.73 -15.92 -5.93
C GLN A 47 -15.83 -15.79 -7.00
N ILE A 48 -15.49 -15.27 -8.17
CA ILE A 48 -16.41 -15.23 -9.32
C ILE A 48 -16.80 -16.66 -9.72
N PHE A 49 -15.84 -17.58 -9.82
CA PHE A 49 -16.10 -18.96 -10.21
C PHE A 49 -16.93 -19.74 -9.18
N VAL A 50 -16.76 -19.45 -7.88
CA VAL A 50 -17.52 -20.08 -6.79
C VAL A 50 -18.91 -19.45 -6.62
N GLY A 51 -19.19 -18.31 -7.28
CA GLY A 51 -20.48 -17.64 -7.22
C GLY A 51 -20.68 -16.74 -5.99
N GLU A 52 -19.62 -16.47 -5.23
CA GLU A 52 -19.66 -15.59 -4.05
C GLU A 52 -19.72 -14.09 -4.40
N GLY A 53 -19.59 -13.75 -5.69
CA GLY A 53 -19.63 -12.38 -6.18
C GLY A 53 -18.36 -11.58 -5.88
N ILE A 54 -18.47 -10.24 -5.88
CA ILE A 54 -17.33 -9.34 -5.70
C ILE A 54 -17.09 -9.08 -4.21
N ASN A 55 -15.93 -9.52 -3.68
CA ASN A 55 -15.51 -9.16 -2.33
C ASN A 55 -14.90 -7.75 -2.28
N TRP A 56 -15.73 -6.77 -1.92
CA TRP A 56 -15.32 -5.38 -1.79
C TRP A 56 -14.32 -5.13 -0.66
N GLY A 57 -14.28 -5.97 0.37
CA GLY A 57 -13.29 -5.90 1.46
C GLY A 57 -11.88 -6.23 0.98
N LEU A 58 -11.75 -7.23 0.10
CA LEU A 58 -10.47 -7.58 -0.53
C LEU A 58 -9.94 -6.43 -1.39
N TRP A 59 -10.81 -5.78 -2.17
CA TRP A 59 -10.43 -4.60 -2.96
C TRP A 59 -10.08 -3.39 -2.10
N ALA A 60 -10.81 -3.15 -1.01
CA ALA A 60 -10.46 -2.11 -0.05
C ALA A 60 -9.03 -2.29 0.51
N LEU A 61 -8.64 -3.53 0.82
CA LEU A 61 -7.28 -3.84 1.28
C LEU A 61 -6.22 -3.53 0.22
N VAL A 62 -6.43 -3.93 -1.03
CA VAL A 62 -5.48 -3.63 -2.13
C VAL A 62 -5.34 -2.12 -2.35
N PHE A 63 -6.45 -1.38 -2.39
CA PHE A 63 -6.41 0.06 -2.59
C PHE A 63 -5.84 0.82 -1.37
N SER A 64 -5.96 0.27 -0.16
CA SER A 64 -5.37 0.86 1.06
C SER A 64 -3.84 0.93 1.02
N ALA A 65 -3.17 -0.01 0.33
CA ALA A 65 -1.72 0.04 0.14
C ALA A 65 -1.34 1.27 -0.69
N ASN A 66 -2.07 1.52 -1.79
CA ASN A 66 -1.87 2.70 -2.64
C ASN A 66 -2.20 3.99 -1.88
N MET A 67 -3.32 4.02 -1.15
CA MET A 67 -3.70 5.13 -0.26
C MET A 67 -2.54 5.52 0.68
N THR A 68 -1.95 4.53 1.35
CA THR A 68 -0.84 4.73 2.29
C THR A 68 0.40 5.28 1.60
N ILE A 69 0.77 4.75 0.43
CA ILE A 69 1.91 5.24 -0.36
C ILE A 69 1.75 6.72 -0.69
N TYR A 70 0.57 7.14 -1.15
CA TYR A 70 0.30 8.53 -1.52
C TYR A 70 0.27 9.47 -0.30
N TRP A 71 -0.23 9.01 0.85
CA TRP A 71 -0.11 9.75 2.11
C TRP A 71 1.33 9.97 2.53
N VAL A 72 2.15 8.92 2.52
CA VAL A 72 3.58 9.03 2.87
C VAL A 72 4.30 9.96 1.91
N LYS A 73 4.04 9.84 0.59
CA LYS A 73 4.58 10.77 -0.41
C LYS A 73 4.16 12.20 -0.15
N TYR A 74 2.90 12.46 0.18
CA TYR A 74 2.44 13.80 0.51
C TYR A 74 3.15 14.37 1.75
N ILE A 75 3.25 13.58 2.84
CA ILE A 75 3.91 14.02 4.08
C ILE A 75 5.38 14.38 3.83
N LYS A 76 6.09 13.58 3.01
CA LYS A 76 7.52 13.75 2.75
C LYS A 76 7.83 14.78 1.65
N LEU A 77 7.05 14.81 0.57
CA LEU A 77 7.31 15.64 -0.60
C LEU A 77 6.49 16.94 -0.60
N ARG A 78 5.41 17.03 0.20
CA ARG A 78 4.50 18.18 0.33
C ARG A 78 3.89 18.66 -1.01
N ARG A 79 3.72 17.75 -1.98
CA ARG A 79 3.19 18.06 -3.31
C ARG A 79 1.66 17.95 -3.32
N LYS A 80 0.97 18.96 -3.87
CA LYS A 80 -0.51 19.02 -3.92
C LYS A 80 -1.14 17.85 -4.68
N HIS A 81 -0.52 17.36 -5.76
CA HIS A 81 -1.06 16.24 -6.52
C HIS A 81 -1.07 14.92 -5.72
N GLU A 82 -0.05 14.69 -4.89
CA GLU A 82 0.02 13.50 -4.02
C GLU A 82 -1.14 13.54 -3.00
N LEU A 83 -1.47 14.72 -2.48
CA LEU A 83 -2.61 14.91 -1.58
C LEU A 83 -3.95 14.62 -2.26
N MET A 84 -4.15 15.14 -3.48
CA MET A 84 -5.40 14.89 -4.23
C MET A 84 -5.61 13.39 -4.46
N ILE A 85 -4.55 12.68 -4.86
CA ILE A 85 -4.61 11.23 -5.08
C ILE A 85 -4.82 10.48 -3.75
N ALA A 86 -4.14 10.90 -2.67
CA ALA A 86 -4.33 10.30 -1.35
C ALA A 86 -5.78 10.42 -0.86
N ILE A 87 -6.39 11.61 -0.99
CA ILE A 87 -7.80 11.84 -0.63
C ILE A 87 -8.74 10.97 -1.48
N ALA A 88 -8.51 10.91 -2.79
CA ALA A 88 -9.31 10.09 -3.69
C ALA A 88 -9.28 8.60 -3.28
N TYR A 89 -8.09 8.06 -2.99
CA TYR A 89 -7.98 6.69 -2.48
C TYR A 89 -8.61 6.51 -1.10
N THR A 90 -8.50 7.49 -0.19
CA THR A 90 -9.16 7.44 1.11
C THR A 90 -10.68 7.33 0.98
N ILE A 91 -11.29 8.11 0.08
CA ILE A 91 -12.73 8.04 -0.18
C ILE A 91 -13.09 6.68 -0.75
N LEU A 92 -12.35 6.20 -1.76
CA LEU A 92 -12.59 4.89 -2.38
C LEU A 92 -12.54 3.76 -1.36
N VAL A 93 -11.48 3.70 -0.54
CA VAL A 93 -11.30 2.67 0.49
C VAL A 93 -12.40 2.76 1.54
N SER A 94 -12.78 3.96 1.97
CA SER A 94 -13.87 4.16 2.92
C SER A 94 -15.21 3.65 2.39
N VAL A 95 -15.55 3.96 1.14
CA VAL A 95 -16.79 3.50 0.49
C VAL A 95 -16.81 1.98 0.34
N MET A 96 -15.72 1.38 -0.16
CA MET A 96 -15.61 -0.07 -0.32
C MET A 96 -15.69 -0.80 1.02
N SER A 97 -15.00 -0.30 2.04
CA SER A 97 -15.01 -0.87 3.39
C SER A 97 -16.39 -0.76 4.02
N GLY A 98 -17.03 0.41 3.91
CA GLY A 98 -18.38 0.63 4.43
C GLY A 98 -19.40 -0.29 3.77
N TYR A 99 -19.34 -0.43 2.44
CA TYR A 99 -20.22 -1.35 1.70
C TYR A 99 -20.00 -2.81 2.11
N TYR A 100 -18.74 -3.25 2.23
CA TYR A 100 -18.42 -4.61 2.66
C TYR A 100 -18.93 -4.91 4.08
N ILE A 101 -18.68 -4.01 5.03
CA ILE A 101 -19.14 -4.15 6.43
C ILE A 101 -20.66 -4.15 6.48
N TYR A 102 -21.33 -3.25 5.75
CA TYR A 102 -22.79 -3.21 5.68
C TYR A 102 -23.37 -4.53 5.18
N ASN A 103 -22.85 -5.07 4.07
CA ASN A 103 -23.30 -6.35 3.53
C ASN A 103 -23.09 -7.50 4.52
N LEU A 104 -21.95 -7.50 5.23
CA LEU A 104 -21.65 -8.53 6.23
C LEU A 104 -22.66 -8.49 7.39
N ILE A 105 -22.98 -7.29 7.89
CA ILE A 105 -23.97 -7.10 8.96
C ILE A 105 -25.36 -7.53 8.50
N VAL A 106 -25.80 -7.07 7.33
CA VAL A 106 -27.13 -7.41 6.80
C VAL A 106 -27.26 -8.91 6.56
N SER A 107 -26.26 -9.54 5.95
CA SER A 107 -26.24 -10.99 5.74
C SER A 107 -26.30 -11.76 7.06
N SER A 108 -25.65 -11.28 8.12
CA SER A 108 -25.68 -11.91 9.45
C SER A 108 -27.00 -11.71 10.20
N THR A 109 -27.82 -10.72 9.81
CA THR A 109 -29.09 -10.39 10.47
C THR A 109 -30.28 -11.11 9.83
N ILE A 110 -30.16 -11.49 8.56
CA ILE A 110 -31.22 -12.16 7.78
C ILE A 110 -31.19 -13.70 7.94
N GLN A 111 -30.11 -14.24 8.50
CA GLN A 111 -29.91 -15.66 8.75
C GLN A 111 -30.49 -16.09 10.10
#